data_AF-A0A3R8NAW0-F1
#
_entry.id   AF-A0A3R8NAW0-F1
#
_cell.length_a   1.000
_cell.length_b   1.000
_cell.length_c   1.000
_cell.angle_alpha   90.00
_cell.angle_beta   90.00
_cell.angle_gamma   90.00
#
_symmetry.space_group_name_H-M   'P 1'
#
loop_
_entity.id
_entity.type
_entity.pdbx_description
1 polymer ?
#
loop_
_entity_poly.entity_id
_entity_poly.type
_entity_poly.pdbx_seq_one_letter_code
_entity_poly.pdbx_strand_id
1 'polypeptide(L)'
;MEKVFVAQRVANKLYATEAAVDAATVEVMEMMAELIQARKDLGLSATVGNGASAKFAEAVQALATARTAIVDAHKQLDETRLRVGIRTRMGGFIKEEQLVSPTGLREAV
;
A
#
# COMPACT_ATOMS: atom_id res chain seq x y z
N MET A 1 6.11 -2.26 -27.44
CA MET A 1 6.95 -1.31 -26.68
C MET A 1 6.09 -0.34 -25.86
N GLU A 2 5.08 0.29 -26.46
CA GLU A 2 4.20 1.28 -25.81
C GLU A 2 3.46 0.78 -24.54
N LYS A 3 2.83 -0.41 -24.58
CA LYS A 3 2.08 -0.97 -23.43
C LYS A 3 2.96 -1.24 -22.19
N VAL A 4 4.23 -1.61 -22.40
CA VAL A 4 5.20 -1.85 -21.31
C VAL A 4 5.54 -0.55 -20.61
N PHE A 5 5.72 0.54 -21.37
CA PHE A 5 5.98 1.86 -20.80
C PHE A 5 4.79 2.38 -19.99
N VAL A 6 3.57 2.21 -20.50
CA VAL A 6 2.34 2.57 -19.77
C VAL A 6 2.22 1.78 -18.46
N ALA A 7 2.44 0.46 -18.50
CA ALA A 7 2.41 -0.38 -17.30
C ALA A 7 3.51 -0.01 -16.30
N GLN A 8 4.72 0.31 -16.77
CA GLN A 8 5.81 0.77 -15.92
C GLN A 8 5.46 2.07 -15.20
N ARG A 9 4.82 3.01 -15.89
CA ARG A 9 4.35 4.27 -15.27
C ARG A 9 3.31 4.01 -14.18
N VAL A 10 2.37 3.09 -14.41
CA VAL A 10 1.37 2.68 -13.41
C VAL A 10 2.06 2.02 -12.21
N ALA A 11 2.99 1.08 -12.45
CA ALA A 11 3.75 0.43 -11.38
C ALA A 11 4.54 1.42 -10.52
N ASN A 12 5.25 2.37 -11.14
CA ASN A 12 5.97 3.42 -10.42
C ASN A 12 5.03 4.27 -9.56
N LYS A 13 3.85 4.62 -10.10
CA LYS A 13 2.87 5.40 -9.34
C LYS A 13 2.27 4.60 -8.18
N LEU A 14 2.03 3.31 -8.37
CA LEU A 14 1.53 2.42 -7.32
C LEU A 14 2.52 2.35 -6.15
N TYR A 15 3.80 2.09 -6.40
CA TYR A 15 4.84 2.09 -5.35
C TYR A 15 4.93 3.44 -4.62
N ALA A 16 4.88 4.55 -5.37
CA ALA A 16 4.88 5.87 -4.77
C ALA A 16 3.64 6.12 -3.88
N THR A 17 2.48 5.61 -4.28
CA THR A 17 1.25 5.70 -3.49
C THR A 17 1.34 4.86 -2.22
N GLU A 18 1.86 3.63 -2.28
CA GLU A 18 2.11 2.79 -1.10
C GLU A 18 3.02 3.49 -0.11
N ALA A 19 4.14 4.03 -0.58
CA ALA A 19 5.09 4.78 0.24
C ALA A 19 4.47 6.04 0.86
N ALA A 20 3.61 6.75 0.12
CA ALA A 20 2.93 7.94 0.62
C ALA A 20 1.94 7.62 1.75
N VAL A 21 1.23 6.49 1.66
CA VAL A 21 0.31 6.04 2.73
C VAL A 21 1.08 5.61 3.98
N ASP A 22 2.22 4.93 3.80
CA ASP A 22 3.10 4.57 4.91
C ASP A 22 3.67 5.83 5.60
N ALA A 23 4.12 6.82 4.83
CA ALA A 23 4.58 8.10 5.35
C ALA A 23 3.47 8.87 6.10
N ALA A 24 2.26 8.92 5.53
CA ALA A 24 1.11 9.56 6.19
C ALA A 24 0.75 8.88 7.52
N THR A 25 0.87 7.54 7.60
CA THR A 25 0.65 6.79 8.83
C THR A 25 1.64 7.21 9.91
N VAL A 26 2.93 7.32 9.56
CA VAL A 26 3.98 7.77 10.47
C VAL A 26 3.68 9.18 11.00
N GLU A 27 3.41 10.13 10.11
CA GLU A 27 3.17 11.53 10.48
C GLU A 27 1.96 11.70 11.41
N VAL A 28 0.87 10.97 11.15
CA VAL A 28 -0.33 10.99 12.00
C VAL A 28 -0.04 10.41 13.40
N MET A 29 0.74 9.34 13.48
CA MET A 29 1.13 8.72 14.76
C MET A 29 2.08 9.63 15.56
N GLU A 30 3.02 10.29 14.89
CA GLU A 30 3.93 11.27 15.51
C GLU A 30 3.15 12.46 16.09
N MET A 31 2.19 13.00 15.33
CA MET A 31 1.32 14.08 15.83
C MET A 31 0.54 13.63 17.07
N MET A 32 -0.05 12.44 17.05
CA MET A 32 -0.79 11.91 18.20
C MET A 32 0.10 11.77 19.44
N ALA A 33 1.35 11.32 19.26
CA ALA A 33 2.33 11.25 20.34
C ALA A 33 2.68 12.63 20.89
N GLU A 34 2.94 13.60 20.00
CA GLU A 34 3.25 14.99 20.37
C GLU A 34 2.11 15.64 21.15
N LEU A 35 0.85 15.43 20.74
CA LEU A 35 -0.33 15.93 21.45
C LEU A 35 -0.41 15.40 22.89
N ILE A 36 -0.12 14.11 23.08
CA ILE A 36 -0.12 13.46 24.39
C ILE A 36 1.05 13.96 25.25
N GLN A 37 2.22 14.19 24.64
CA GLN A 37 3.40 14.69 25.33
C GLN A 37 3.20 16.15 25.75
N ALA A 38 2.73 17.03 24.86
CA ALA A 38 2.42 18.42 25.19
C ALA A 38 1.41 18.54 26.35
N ARG A 39 0.39 17.67 26.38
CA ARG A 39 -0.55 17.60 27.51
C ARG A 39 0.16 17.29 28.83
N LYS A 40 1.10 16.33 28.82
CA LYS A 40 1.88 15.95 30.01
C LYS A 40 2.81 17.07 30.46
N ASP A 41 3.52 17.70 29.52
CA ASP A 41 4.48 18.76 29.79
C ASP A 41 3.81 19.99 30.42
N LEU A 42 2.57 20.25 30.04
CA LEU A 42 1.74 21.31 30.63
C LEU A 42 1.02 20.90 31.92
N GLY A 43 1.19 19.67 32.41
CA GLY A 43 0.54 19.18 33.62
C GLY A 43 -0.99 19.10 33.52
N LEU A 44 -1.53 18.96 32.30
CA LEU A 44 -2.98 18.99 32.06
C LEU A 44 -3.63 17.63 32.31
N SER A 45 -4.91 17.65 32.71
CA SER A 45 -5.73 16.45 32.88
C SER A 45 -5.78 15.61 31.59
N ALA A 46 -5.85 14.29 31.73
CA ALA A 46 -5.99 13.35 30.61
C ALA A 46 -7.23 13.59 29.75
N THR A 47 -8.27 14.24 30.30
CA THR A 47 -9.48 14.62 29.56
C THR A 47 -9.24 15.73 28.54
N VAL A 48 -8.21 16.56 28.74
CA VAL A 48 -7.83 17.63 27.81
C VAL A 48 -7.27 17.00 26.54
N GLY A 49 -7.87 17.33 25.39
CA GLY A 49 -7.45 16.80 24.09
C GLY A 49 -7.83 15.33 23.84
N ASN A 50 -8.57 14.67 24.74
CA ASN A 50 -8.98 13.27 24.58
C ASN A 50 -9.81 13.06 23.30
N GLY A 51 -10.76 13.95 23.01
CA GLY A 51 -11.55 13.88 21.78
C GLY A 51 -10.71 14.02 20.51
N ALA A 52 -9.70 14.90 20.53
CA ALA A 52 -8.76 15.04 19.41
C ALA A 52 -7.89 13.77 19.25
N SER A 53 -7.39 13.21 20.35
CA SER A 53 -6.63 11.95 20.34
C SER A 53 -7.46 10.79 19.77
N ALA A 54 -8.75 10.73 20.08
CA ALA A 54 -9.67 9.75 19.49
C ALA A 54 -9.81 9.92 17.97
N LYS A 55 -9.84 11.16 17.47
CA LYS A 55 -9.85 11.44 16.02
C LYS A 55 -8.56 11.04 15.32
N PHE A 56 -7.40 11.20 15.97
CA PHE A 56 -6.15 10.68 15.42
C PHE A 56 -6.14 9.14 15.37
N ALA A 57 -6.67 8.46 16.39
CA ALA A 57 -6.82 7.00 16.35
C ALA A 57 -7.76 6.53 15.22
N GLU A 58 -8.90 7.22 15.01
CA GLU A 58 -9.79 6.97 13.87
C GLU A 58 -9.06 7.17 12.53
N ALA A 59 -8.23 8.22 12.40
CA ALA A 59 -7.45 8.48 11.20
C ALA A 59 -6.41 7.39 10.91
N VAL A 60 -5.68 6.90 11.93
CA VAL A 60 -4.75 5.78 11.78
C VAL A 60 -5.47 4.52 11.33
N GLN A 61 -6.66 4.24 11.88
CA GLN A 61 -7.46 3.09 11.45
C GLN A 61 -7.90 3.21 9.98
N ALA A 62 -8.27 4.40 9.52
CA ALA A 62 -8.62 4.65 8.13
C ALA A 62 -7.42 4.44 7.19
N LEU A 63 -6.23 4.92 7.59
CA LEU A 63 -4.99 4.71 6.84
C LEU A 63 -4.59 3.23 6.77
N ALA A 64 -4.77 2.47 7.86
CA ALA A 64 -4.52 1.02 7.87
C ALA A 64 -5.45 0.27 6.90
N THR A 65 -6.72 0.66 6.83
CA THR A 65 -7.67 0.11 5.85
C THR A 65 -7.27 0.49 4.42
N ALA A 66 -6.88 1.76 4.19
CA ALA A 66 -6.43 2.22 2.89
C ALA A 66 -5.18 1.45 2.41
N ARG A 67 -4.22 1.22 3.31
CA ARG A 67 -3.02 0.43 3.03
C ARG A 67 -3.36 -0.99 2.59
N THR A 68 -4.25 -1.66 3.31
CA THR A 68 -4.73 -3.02 2.95
C THR A 68 -5.32 -3.03 1.55
N ALA A 69 -6.22 -2.09 1.25
CA ALA A 69 -6.87 -1.99 -0.06
C ALA A 69 -5.86 -1.74 -1.20
N ILE A 70 -4.85 -0.89 -0.98
CA ILE A 70 -3.82 -0.59 -1.98
C ILE A 70 -2.92 -1.81 -2.24
N VAL A 71 -2.50 -2.52 -1.19
CA VAL A 71 -1.69 -3.75 -1.33
C VAL A 71 -2.46 -4.84 -2.08
N ASP A 72 -3.77 -4.97 -1.83
CA ASP A 72 -4.58 -5.92 -2.58
C ASP A 72 -4.78 -5.49 -4.05
N ALA A 73 -4.95 -4.19 -4.31
CA ALA A 73 -4.95 -3.66 -5.66
C ALA A 73 -3.60 -3.92 -6.38
N HIS A 74 -2.48 -3.84 -5.66
CA HIS A 74 -1.16 -4.20 -6.21
C HIS A 74 -1.13 -5.64 -6.69
N LYS A 75 -1.56 -6.61 -5.86
CA LYS A 75 -1.62 -8.03 -6.26
C LYS A 75 -2.45 -8.23 -7.52
N GLN A 76 -3.64 -7.60 -7.58
CA GLN A 76 -4.52 -7.67 -8.75
C GLN A 76 -3.88 -7.06 -10.01
N LEU A 77 -3.11 -5.98 -9.87
CA LEU A 77 -2.37 -5.37 -10.97
C LEU A 77 -1.19 -6.24 -11.42
N ASP A 78 -0.52 -6.96 -10.51
CA ASP A 78 0.54 -7.93 -10.84
C ASP A 78 -0.02 -9.11 -11.65
N GLU A 79 -1.20 -9.62 -11.29
CA GLU A 79 -1.90 -10.64 -12.10
C GLU A 79 -2.33 -10.07 -13.46
N THR A 80 -2.83 -8.83 -13.48
CA THR A 80 -3.31 -8.18 -14.70
C THR A 80 -2.19 -7.96 -15.70
N ARG A 81 -0.99 -7.54 -15.26
CA ARG A 81 0.15 -7.38 -16.18
C ARG A 81 0.51 -8.70 -16.87
N LEU A 82 0.40 -9.84 -16.18
CA LEU A 82 0.65 -11.17 -16.76
C LEU A 82 -0.41 -11.51 -17.81
N ARG A 83 -1.69 -11.25 -17.52
CA ARG A 83 -2.81 -11.48 -18.46
C ARG A 83 -2.70 -10.65 -19.73
N VAL A 84 -2.15 -9.43 -19.65
CA VAL A 84 -1.92 -8.57 -20.83
C VAL A 84 -0.55 -8.80 -21.49
N GLY A 85 0.19 -9.84 -21.09
CA GLY A 85 1.44 -10.27 -21.72
C GLY A 85 2.69 -9.51 -21.27
N ILE A 86 2.62 -8.73 -20.20
CA ILE A 86 3.74 -7.96 -19.65
C ILE A 86 4.44 -8.79 -18.56
N ARG A 87 5.52 -9.46 -18.94
CA ARG A 87 6.31 -10.35 -18.07
C ARG A 87 7.53 -9.70 -17.42
N THR A 88 7.83 -8.46 -17.76
CA THR A 88 8.95 -7.70 -17.17
C THR A 88 8.56 -7.18 -15.79
N ARG A 89 9.46 -7.27 -14.80
CA ARG A 89 9.34 -6.66 -13.46
C ARG A 89 10.42 -5.59 -13.27
N MET A 90 10.21 -4.69 -12.30
CA MET A 90 11.23 -3.80 -11.75
C MET A 90 12.34 -4.65 -11.11
N GLY A 91 13.32 -5.08 -11.90
CA GLY A 91 14.35 -6.06 -11.51
C GLY A 91 14.79 -7.01 -12.64
N GLY A 92 14.13 -6.96 -13.81
CA GLY A 92 14.49 -7.76 -14.99
C GLY A 92 13.35 -8.63 -15.52
N PHE A 93 13.70 -9.68 -16.26
CA PHE A 93 12.75 -10.67 -16.77
C PHE A 93 12.44 -11.72 -15.70
N ILE A 94 11.18 -12.13 -15.61
CA ILE A 94 10.80 -13.32 -14.84
C ILE A 94 11.35 -14.54 -15.61
N LYS A 95 12.14 -15.38 -14.95
CA LYS A 95 12.55 -16.68 -15.51
C LYS A 95 11.32 -17.56 -15.69
N GLU A 96 11.23 -18.31 -16.78
CA GLU A 96 10.08 -19.17 -17.09
C GLU A 96 9.70 -20.11 -15.94
N GLU A 97 10.67 -20.56 -15.14
CA GLU A 97 10.46 -21.42 -13.96
C GLU A 97 9.64 -20.78 -12.83
N GLN A 98 9.48 -19.45 -12.82
CA GLN A 98 8.70 -18.72 -11.82
C GLN A 98 7.31 -18.31 -12.32
N LEU A 99 7.01 -18.55 -13.59
CA LEU A 99 5.66 -18.43 -14.10
C LEU A 99 4.92 -19.69 -13.69
N VAL A 100 3.95 -19.57 -12.78
CA VAL A 100 3.01 -20.67 -12.50
C VAL A 100 2.37 -21.04 -13.83
N SER A 101 2.69 -22.23 -14.34
CA SER A 101 2.09 -22.75 -15.56
C SER A 101 0.58 -22.64 -15.40
N PRO A 102 -0.15 -22.02 -16.35
CA PRO A 102 -1.59 -22.15 -16.36
C PRO A 102 -1.86 -23.65 -16.42
N THR A 103 -2.46 -24.21 -15.38
CA THR A 103 -3.07 -25.55 -15.40
C THR A 103 -4.30 -25.48 -16.30
N GLY A 104 -4.07 -25.15 -17.57
CA GLY A 104 -5.05 -25.24 -18.62
C GLY A 104 -5.16 -26.71 -18.96
N LEU A 105 -6.32 -27.28 -18.60
CA LEU A 105 -6.84 -28.52 -19.15
C LEU A 105 -6.52 -28.58 -20.65
N ARG A 106 -5.52 -29.39 -21.00
CA ARG A 106 -5.40 -29.96 -22.32
C ARG A 106 -5.16 -31.45 -22.15
N GLU A 107 -5.97 -32.17 -22.91
CA GLU A 107 -5.92 -33.60 -23.21
C GLU A 107 -6.63 -34.52 -22.20
N ALA A 108 -7.83 -34.94 -22.59
CA ALA A 108 -8.08 -36.35 -22.84
C ALA A 108 -9.25 -36.52 -23.83
N VAL A 109 -8.88 -36.93 -25.06
CA VAL A 109 -9.64 -37.68 -26.09
C VAL A 109 -10.80 -36.97 -26.78
#